data_AF-A0A1G3KL33-F1
#
_entry.id   AF-A0A1G3KL33-F1
#
_cell.length_a   1.000
_cell.length_b   1.000
_cell.length_c   1.000
_cell.angle_alpha   90.00
_cell.angle_beta   90.00
_cell.angle_gamma   90.00
#
_symmetry.space_group_name_H-M   'P 1'
#
loop_
_entity.id
_entity.type
_entity.pdbx_description
1 polymer ?
#
loop_
_entity_poly.entity_id
_entity_poly.type
_entity_poly.pdbx_seq_one_letter_code
_entity_poly.pdbx_strand_id
1 'polypeptide(L)' 'MSEEKKEVLAIMSKVKTYIKSAGLNTSGAVAEVLSDKIRELCDKAIENAKNANRKTVMDKDF' A
#
# COMPACT_ATOMS: atom_id res chain seq x y z
N MET A 1 -0.16 -24.92 -7.41
CA MET A 1 0.27 -23.52 -7.45
C MET A 1 -0.46 -22.82 -6.32
N SER A 2 0.24 -22.54 -5.23
CA SER A 2 -0.36 -21.91 -4.05
C SER A 2 -0.79 -20.49 -4.42
N GLU A 3 -2.08 -20.20 -4.33
CA GLU A 3 -2.56 -18.82 -4.36
C GLU A 3 -2.01 -18.12 -3.11
N GLU A 4 -0.91 -17.39 -3.28
CA GLU A 4 -0.48 -16.42 -2.28
C GLU A 4 -1.58 -15.37 -2.19
N LYS A 5 -2.42 -15.48 -1.17
CA LYS A 5 -3.37 -14.43 -0.78
C LYS A 5 -2.56 -13.16 -0.58
N LYS A 6 -2.60 -12.26 -1.57
CA LYS A 6 -2.02 -10.93 -1.52
C LYS A 6 -2.48 -10.25 -0.22
N GLU A 7 -1.61 -10.25 0.80
CA GLU A 7 -1.96 -9.78 2.13
C GLU A 7 -2.26 -8.28 2.11
N VAL A 8 -3.43 -7.89 2.62
CA VAL A 8 -3.85 -6.50 2.60
C VAL A 8 -2.89 -5.67 3.47
N LEU A 9 -2.08 -4.82 2.83
CA LEU A 9 -1.07 -3.99 3.51
C LEU A 9 -1.67 -2.77 4.22
N ALA A 10 -2.93 -2.43 3.91
CA ALA A 10 -3.61 -1.27 4.49
C ALA A 10 -4.53 -1.66 5.66
N ILE A 11 -4.53 -0.83 6.72
CA ILE A 11 -5.57 -0.91 7.76
C ILE A 11 -6.89 -0.41 7.18
N MET A 12 -7.66 -1.31 6.57
CA MET A 12 -8.90 -0.95 5.86
C MET A 12 -9.95 -0.27 6.74
N SER A 13 -9.92 -0.50 8.05
CA SER A 13 -10.80 0.21 9.00
C SER A 13 -10.55 1.73 8.99
N LYS A 14 -9.27 2.14 9.00
CA LYS A 14 -8.89 3.57 8.95
C LYS A 14 -9.22 4.19 7.60
N VAL A 15 -8.95 3.45 6.51
CA VAL A 15 -9.26 3.87 5.14
C VAL A 15 -10.76 4.10 4.95
N LYS A 16 -11.59 3.13 5.37
CA LYS A 16 -13.05 3.25 5.31
C LYS A 16 -13.57 4.41 6.14
N THR A 17 -13.01 4.63 7.33
CA THR A 17 -13.37 5.77 8.19
C THR A 17 -13.04 7.10 7.52
N TYR A 18 -11.86 7.20 6.90
CA TYR A 18 -11.44 8.39 6.16
C TYR A 18 -12.37 8.67 4.96
N ILE A 19 -12.65 7.67 4.12
CA ILE A 19 -13.58 7.82 2.99
C ILE A 19 -14.99 8.20 3.47
N LYS A 20 -15.46 7.61 4.58
CA LYS A 20 -16.75 7.94 5.18
C LYS A 20 -16.83 9.37 5.72
N SER A 21 -15.72 9.93 6.20
CA SER A 21 -15.67 11.34 6.63
C SER A 21 -15.89 12.32 5.47
N ALA A 22 -15.66 11.89 4.22
CA ALA A 22 -16.00 12.64 3.02
C ALA A 22 -17.46 12.39 2.53
N GLY A 23 -18.28 11.68 3.31
CA GLY A 23 -19.66 11.35 2.95
C GLY A 23 -19.80 10.22 1.92
N LEU A 24 -18.72 9.50 1.63
CA LEU A 24 -18.69 8.44 0.62
C LEU A 24 -18.65 7.04 1.24
N ASN A 25 -19.10 6.04 0.48
CA ASN A 25 -18.96 4.63 0.84
C ASN A 25 -17.77 4.01 0.11
N THR A 26 -17.20 2.94 0.69
CA THR A 26 -16.08 2.20 0.11
C THR A 26 -16.54 0.84 -0.38
N SER A 27 -16.28 0.49 -1.64
CA SER A 27 -16.60 -0.85 -2.16
C SER A 27 -15.64 -1.91 -1.60
N GLY A 28 -16.06 -3.18 -1.63
CA GLY A 28 -15.23 -4.30 -1.14
C GLY A 28 -13.90 -4.45 -1.89
N ALA A 29 -13.89 -4.16 -3.19
CA ALA A 29 -12.72 -4.28 -4.06
C ALA A 29 -11.63 -3.23 -3.78
N VAL A 30 -11.94 -2.12 -3.09
CA VAL A 30 -10.95 -1.07 -2.79
C VAL A 30 -9.78 -1.61 -1.97
N ALA A 31 -10.01 -2.62 -1.13
CA ALA A 31 -8.94 -3.19 -0.29
C ALA A 31 -7.80 -3.79 -1.13
N GLU A 32 -8.15 -4.52 -2.19
CA GLU A 32 -7.18 -5.17 -3.07
C GLU A 32 -6.42 -4.12 -3.89
N VAL A 33 -7.15 -3.19 -4.51
CA VAL A 33 -6.58 -2.11 -5.32
C VAL A 33 -5.62 -1.24 -4.51
N LEU A 34 -6.01 -0.86 -3.30
CA LEU A 34 -5.16 -0.07 -2.42
C LEU A 34 -3.91 -0.85 -1.99
N SER A 35 -4.05 -2.14 -1.72
CA SER A 35 -2.91 -2.99 -1.36
C SER A 35 -1.92 -3.11 -2.50
N ASP A 36 -2.40 -3.27 -3.74
CA ASP A 36 -1.55 -3.29 -4.93
C ASP A 36 -0.82 -1.95 -5.12
N LYS A 37 -1.50 -0.81 -4.91
CA LYS A 37 -0.86 0.52 -4.96
C LYS A 37 0.21 0.71 -3.89
N ILE A 38 -0.03 0.25 -2.67
CA ILE A 38 0.97 0.32 -1.60
C ILE A 38 2.19 -0.55 -1.93
N ARG A 39 2.00 -1.75 -2.51
CA ARG A 39 3.11 -2.59 -2.96
C ARG A 39 3.94 -1.88 -4.03
N GLU A 40 3.31 -1.34 -5.07
CA GLU A 40 4.00 -0.59 -6.12
C GLU A 40 4.85 0.56 -5.55
N LEU A 41 4.31 1.32 -4.59
CA LEU A 41 5.04 2.40 -3.91
C LEU A 41 6.21 1.87 -3.09
N CYS A 42 6.02 0.81 -2.32
CA CYS A 42 7.08 0.18 -1.53
C CYS A 42 8.19 -0.39 -2.41
N ASP A 43 7.85 -1.06 -3.52
CA ASP A 43 8.81 -1.65 -4.45
C ASP A 43 9.71 -0.57 -5.05
N LYS A 44 9.10 0.54 -5.50
CA LYS A 44 9.83 1.70 -6.00
C LYS A 44 10.73 2.32 -4.93
N ALA A 45 10.24 2.46 -3.70
CA ALA A 45 11.03 3.00 -2.60
C ALA A 45 12.21 2.08 -2.22
N ILE A 46 12.01 0.76 -2.27
CA ILE A 46 13.08 -0.22 -2.09
C ILE A 46 14.13 -0.09 -3.19
N GLU A 47 13.73 0.07 -4.45
CA GLU A 47 14.66 0.30 -5.56
C GLU A 47 15.47 1.58 -5.38
N ASN A 48 14.82 2.68 -5.00
CA ASN A 48 15.49 3.95 -4.71
C ASN A 48 16.51 3.83 -3.58
N ALA A 49 16.16 3.14 -2.49
CA ALA A 49 17.06 2.88 -1.38
C ALA A 49 18.27 2.03 -1.79
N LYS A 50 18.04 0.98 -2.60
CA LYS A 50 19.08 0.12 -3.17
C LYS A 50 20.02 0.91 -4.07
N ASN A 51 19.48 1.74 -4.97
CA ASN A 51 20.25 2.60 -5.87
C ASN A 51 21.11 3.62 -5.10
N ALA A 52 20.64 4.05 -3.93
CA ALA A 52 21.38 4.89 -3.00
C ALA A 52 22.33 4.11 -2.06
N ASN A 53 22.58 2.81 -2.31
CA ASN A 53 23.42 1.92 -1.49
C ASN A 53 23.02 1.86 0.00
N ARG A 54 21.73 1.97 0.30
CA ARG A 54 21.19 1.89 1.65
C ARG A 54 20.36 0.63 1.84
N LYS A 55 20.33 0.14 3.09
CA LYS A 55 19.45 -0.96 3.54
C LYS A 55 18.17 -0.49 4.23
N THR A 56 18.05 0.82 4.44
CA THR A 56 16.91 1.46 5.08
C THR A 56 16.18 2.32 4.06
N VAL A 57 14.90 2.00 3.82
CA VAL A 57 13.99 2.85 3.06
C VAL A 57 13.70 4.09 3.90
N MET A 58 13.88 5.26 3.30
CA MET A 58 13.67 6.57 3.92
C MET A 58 12.45 7.25 3.28
N ASP A 59 11.95 8.28 3.94
CA ASP A 59 10.88 9.16 3.43
C ASP A 59 11.13 9.64 1.99
N LYS A 60 12.37 10.04 1.67
CA LYS A 60 12.78 10.48 0.32
C LYS A 60 12.77 9.40 -0.76
N ASP A 61 12.58 8.13 -0.40
CA ASP A 61 12.54 7.03 -1.36
C ASP A 61 11.14 6.82 -1.94
N PHE A 62 10.09 7.28 -1.27
CA PHE A 62 8.68 7.14 -1.68
C PHE A 62 8.26 8.16 -2.75
#